data_AF-A0A3D2KD79-F1
#
_entry.id   AF-A0A3D2KD79-F1
#
_cell.length_a   1.000
_cell.length_b   1.000
_cell.length_c   1.000
_cell.angle_alpha   90.00
_cell.angle_beta   90.00
_cell.angle_gamma   90.00
#
_symmetry.space_group_name_H-M   'P 1'
#
loop_
_entity.id
_entity.type
_entity.pdbx_description
1 polymer ?
#
loop_
_entity_poly.entity_id
_entity_poly.type
_entity_poly.pdbx_seq_one_letter_code
_entity_poly.pdbx_strand_id
1 'polypeptide(L)'
;MRKIKLAIVFVLAVSCLTGCASDAKKYDKNTIIVKKNGAVEEVAIEDYTDSSVQAEDLKTYIEEQITSYNDENGKNSVKKQSLNTEDMSKAKLVLAYKNMEDFNGFNNLECSFADVDEVKESNLTGSFKSAEDDKSAKKADILETKKAKVLTVSEKTNVVVKGTLLYYNDQVTVKDDVISTTGKENAIIIFK
;
A
#
# COMPACT_ATOMS: atom_id res chain seq x y z
N MET A 1 -22.55 31.74 -49.74
CA MET A 1 -22.85 30.41 -49.17
C MET A 1 -21.91 30.14 -48.00
N ARG A 2 -22.31 30.47 -46.77
CA ARG A 2 -21.49 30.21 -45.55
C ARG A 2 -21.94 28.88 -44.97
N LYS A 3 -21.14 27.83 -45.16
CA LYS A 3 -21.37 26.52 -44.54
C LYS A 3 -20.95 26.61 -43.07
N ILE A 4 -21.91 26.48 -42.17
CA ILE A 4 -21.69 26.30 -40.73
C ILE A 4 -21.01 24.95 -40.57
N LYS A 5 -19.73 24.93 -40.20
CA LYS A 5 -19.05 23.70 -39.80
C LYS A 5 -19.32 23.49 -38.32
N LEU A 6 -20.03 22.41 -38.04
CA LEU A 6 -20.38 21.87 -36.73
C LEU A 6 -19.11 21.77 -35.85
N ALA A 7 -19.12 22.46 -34.72
CA ALA A 7 -18.06 22.40 -33.72
C ALA A 7 -18.09 21.04 -33.02
N ILE A 8 -17.10 20.19 -33.29
CA ILE A 8 -16.80 19.03 -32.45
C ILE A 8 -15.98 19.56 -31.28
N VAL A 9 -16.64 19.79 -30.15
CA VAL A 9 -15.96 20.05 -28.87
C VAL A 9 -15.43 18.71 -28.37
N PHE A 10 -14.19 18.39 -28.74
CA PHE A 10 -13.40 17.40 -28.01
C PHE A 10 -13.05 18.04 -26.67
N VAL A 11 -13.86 17.77 -25.64
CA VAL A 11 -13.43 17.96 -24.25
C VAL A 11 -12.40 16.86 -23.97
N LEU A 12 -11.17 17.07 -24.44
CA LEU A 12 -10.00 16.49 -23.81
C LEU A 12 -9.89 17.19 -22.46
N ALA A 13 -10.66 16.70 -21.48
CA ALA A 13 -10.30 16.83 -20.10
C ALA A 13 -9.02 16.01 -19.90
N VAL A 14 -7.89 16.56 -20.35
CA VAL A 14 -6.62 16.33 -19.69
C VAL A 14 -6.79 17.03 -18.35
N SER A 15 -7.50 16.36 -17.43
CA SER A 15 -7.38 16.69 -16.03
C SER A 15 -5.90 16.51 -15.74
N CYS A 16 -5.24 17.63 -15.48
CA CYS A 16 -3.89 17.67 -14.99
C CYS A 16 -3.78 16.66 -13.85
N LEU A 17 -3.12 15.52 -14.08
CA LEU A 17 -2.56 14.69 -13.02
C LEU A 17 -1.32 15.41 -12.45
N THR A 18 -1.48 16.68 -12.10
CA THR A 18 -0.52 17.41 -11.26
C THR A 18 -1.14 17.43 -9.88
N GLY A 19 -0.88 16.40 -9.08
CA GLY A 19 -1.38 16.38 -7.71
C GLY A 19 -1.41 15.02 -7.06
N CYS A 20 -0.25 14.50 -6.71
CA CYS A 20 0.05 13.98 -5.37
C CYS A 20 1.55 13.70 -5.40
N ALA A 21 2.36 14.60 -4.83
CA ALA A 21 3.62 14.12 -4.27
C ALA A 21 3.19 13.03 -3.27
N SER A 22 3.40 11.76 -3.63
CA SER A 22 2.88 10.66 -2.83
C SER A 22 3.42 10.81 -1.41
N ASP A 23 2.53 10.72 -0.41
CA ASP A 23 2.93 10.72 1.00
C ASP A 23 4.02 9.67 1.26
N ALA A 24 4.06 8.63 0.42
CA ALA A 24 5.13 7.63 0.34
C ALA A 24 6.55 8.22 0.32
N LYS A 25 6.79 9.35 -0.38
CA LYS A 25 8.15 9.90 -0.51
C LYS A 25 8.76 10.38 0.81
N LYS A 26 7.95 10.65 1.85
CA LYS A 26 8.43 11.13 3.14
C LYS A 26 9.02 10.04 4.04
N TYR A 27 8.72 8.76 3.77
CA TYR A 27 9.23 7.66 4.59
C TYR A 27 10.62 7.25 4.15
N ASP A 28 11.49 6.95 5.11
CA ASP A 28 12.89 6.59 4.94
C ASP A 28 13.18 5.11 5.28
N LYS A 29 12.11 4.31 5.43
CA LYS A 29 12.15 2.86 5.64
C LYS A 29 11.11 2.16 4.77
N ASN A 30 11.27 0.85 4.59
CA ASN A 30 10.27 0.01 3.93
C ASN A 30 8.90 0.21 4.57
N THR A 31 7.95 0.70 3.77
CA THR A 31 6.64 1.15 4.27
C THR A 31 5.56 0.90 3.21
N ILE A 32 4.48 0.25 3.61
CA ILE A 32 3.26 0.17 2.81
C ILE A 32 2.22 1.19 3.31
N ILE A 33 1.59 1.90 2.39
CA ILE A 33 0.53 2.85 2.66
C ILE A 33 -0.77 2.29 2.09
N VAL A 34 -1.72 1.97 2.96
CA VAL A 34 -2.99 1.33 2.58
C VAL A 34 -4.13 2.34 2.64
N LYS A 35 -4.81 2.54 1.50
CA LYS A 35 -5.95 3.45 1.38
C LYS A 35 -7.26 2.74 1.74
N LYS A 36 -8.28 3.50 2.18
CA LYS A 36 -9.61 2.93 2.52
C LYS A 36 -10.28 2.17 1.38
N ASN A 37 -9.94 2.50 0.13
CA ASN A 37 -10.45 1.81 -1.05
C ASN A 37 -9.62 0.57 -1.44
N GLY A 38 -8.64 0.17 -0.63
CA GLY A 38 -7.79 -1.00 -0.86
C GLY A 38 -6.58 -0.75 -1.75
N ALA A 39 -6.43 0.43 -2.36
CA ALA A 39 -5.23 0.78 -3.11
C ALA A 39 -4.02 0.90 -2.17
N VAL A 40 -2.85 0.45 -2.64
CA VAL A 40 -1.61 0.38 -1.86
C VAL A 40 -0.53 1.23 -2.53
N GLU A 41 0.25 1.97 -1.75
CA GLU A 41 1.53 2.52 -2.20
C GLU A 41 2.64 1.86 -1.38
N GLU A 42 3.72 1.46 -2.03
CA GLU A 42 4.89 0.89 -1.38
C GLU A 42 6.07 1.82 -1.51
N VAL A 43 6.83 1.94 -0.43
CA VAL A 43 8.17 2.50 -0.38
C VAL A 43 9.12 1.34 -0.09
N ALA A 44 9.98 1.01 -1.04
CA ALA A 44 11.07 0.05 -0.87
C ALA A 44 12.40 0.81 -0.91
N ILE A 45 13.22 0.63 0.13
CA ILE A 45 14.53 1.25 0.30
C ILE A 45 15.52 0.13 0.60
N GLU A 46 16.45 -0.07 -0.32
CA GLU A 46 17.40 -1.17 -0.26
C GLU A 46 18.84 -0.63 -0.38
N ASP A 47 19.76 -1.29 0.33
CA ASP A 47 21.19 -1.01 0.29
C ASP A 47 21.87 -1.98 -0.69
N TYR A 48 22.40 -1.42 -1.77
CA TYR A 48 23.11 -2.14 -2.82
C TYR A 48 24.63 -1.90 -2.78
N THR A 49 25.17 -1.28 -1.73
CA THR A 49 26.59 -0.91 -1.63
C THR A 49 27.53 -2.09 -1.81
N ASP A 50 27.17 -3.25 -1.25
CA ASP A 50 27.95 -4.49 -1.33
C ASP A 50 27.53 -5.39 -2.52
N SER A 51 26.66 -4.89 -3.40
CA SER A 51 26.17 -5.63 -4.56
C SER A 51 26.90 -5.24 -5.85
N SER A 52 26.89 -6.13 -6.85
CA SER A 52 27.33 -5.80 -8.21
C SER A 52 26.26 -5.09 -9.06
N VAL A 53 25.07 -4.83 -8.49
CA VAL A 53 23.92 -4.30 -9.21
C VAL A 53 24.20 -2.85 -9.63
N GLN A 54 24.08 -2.58 -10.94
CA GLN A 54 24.19 -1.22 -11.47
C GLN A 54 22.82 -0.54 -11.48
N ALA A 55 22.81 0.78 -11.33
CA ALA A 55 21.59 1.58 -11.32
C ALA A 55 20.70 1.37 -12.56
N GLU A 56 21.31 1.24 -13.75
CA GLU A 56 20.57 1.04 -14.99
C GLU A 56 20.05 -0.40 -15.16
N ASP A 57 20.77 -1.39 -14.64
CA ASP A 57 20.30 -2.78 -14.61
C ASP A 57 19.09 -2.89 -13.68
N LEU A 58 19.16 -2.27 -12.49
CA LEU A 58 18.04 -2.21 -11.54
C LEU A 58 16.82 -1.53 -12.14
N LYS A 59 17.01 -0.41 -12.85
CA LYS A 59 15.92 0.30 -13.52
C LYS A 59 15.26 -0.54 -14.59
N THR A 60 16.07 -1.17 -15.46
CA THR A 60 15.58 -2.07 -16.52
C THR A 60 14.77 -3.21 -15.92
N TYR A 61 15.34 -3.87 -14.90
CA TYR A 61 14.68 -4.96 -14.20
C TYR A 61 13.31 -4.55 -13.62
N ILE A 62 13.24 -3.42 -12.91
CA ILE A 62 11.98 -2.92 -12.35
C ILE A 62 10.94 -2.64 -13.45
N GLU A 63 11.37 -2.04 -14.57
CA GLU A 63 10.48 -1.74 -15.70
C GLU A 63 9.95 -3.02 -16.37
N GLU A 64 10.79 -4.04 -16.52
CA GLU A 64 10.40 -5.35 -17.04
C GLU A 64 9.41 -6.07 -16.12
N GLN A 65 9.67 -6.11 -14.81
CA GLN A 65 8.75 -6.75 -13.84
C GLN A 65 7.37 -6.08 -13.87
N ILE A 66 7.33 -4.74 -13.86
CA ILE A 66 6.06 -3.99 -13.92
C ILE A 66 5.33 -4.24 -15.24
N THR A 67 6.05 -4.30 -16.35
CA THR A 67 5.45 -4.55 -17.67
C THR A 67 4.87 -5.95 -17.73
N SER A 68 5.65 -6.97 -17.38
CA SER A 68 5.23 -8.37 -17.37
C SER A 68 3.99 -8.57 -16.49
N TYR A 69 3.99 -8.02 -15.28
CA TYR A 69 2.86 -8.15 -14.37
C TYR A 69 1.58 -7.50 -14.94
N ASN A 70 1.70 -6.29 -15.51
CA ASN A 70 0.55 -5.59 -16.07
C ASN A 70 0.02 -6.24 -17.36
N ASP A 71 0.88 -6.90 -18.15
CA ASP A 71 0.47 -7.62 -19.35
C ASP A 71 -0.38 -8.84 -19.00
N GLU A 72 -0.09 -9.50 -17.88
CA GLU A 72 -0.82 -10.67 -17.39
C GLU A 72 -2.08 -10.32 -16.56
N ASN A 73 -1.99 -9.30 -15.72
CA ASN A 73 -3.01 -9.02 -14.69
C ASN A 73 -3.88 -7.79 -15.00
N GLY A 74 -3.58 -7.08 -16.09
CA GLY A 74 -4.34 -5.93 -16.57
C GLY A 74 -3.58 -4.63 -16.49
N LYS A 75 -3.86 -3.75 -17.46
CA LYS A 75 -3.18 -2.45 -17.56
C LYS A 75 -3.39 -1.64 -16.29
N ASN A 76 -2.30 -1.03 -15.81
CA ASN A 76 -2.28 -0.12 -14.66
C ASN A 76 -2.55 -0.79 -13.30
N SER A 77 -2.40 -2.11 -13.19
CA SER A 77 -2.40 -2.82 -11.90
C SER A 77 -1.25 -2.38 -11.00
N VAL A 78 -0.05 -2.21 -11.57
CA VAL A 78 1.15 -1.69 -10.90
C VAL A 78 1.69 -0.49 -11.65
N LYS A 79 2.05 0.57 -10.92
CA LYS A 79 2.62 1.81 -11.48
C LYS A 79 3.85 2.25 -10.71
N LYS A 80 4.98 2.43 -11.41
CA LYS A 80 6.14 3.14 -10.87
C LYS A 80 5.81 4.62 -10.65
N GLN A 81 5.92 5.09 -9.40
CA GLN A 81 5.78 6.50 -9.05
C GLN A 81 7.13 7.23 -9.08
N SER A 82 8.18 6.59 -8.57
CA SER A 82 9.55 7.10 -8.63
C SER A 82 10.56 6.00 -8.38
N LEU A 83 11.77 6.17 -8.92
CA LEU A 83 12.96 5.39 -8.60
C LEU A 83 14.11 6.37 -8.40
N ASN A 84 14.76 6.34 -7.24
CA ASN A 84 16.00 7.07 -6.98
C ASN A 84 17.12 6.05 -6.77
N THR A 85 18.13 6.13 -7.65
CA THR A 85 19.35 5.29 -7.64
C THR A 85 20.61 6.16 -7.65
N GLU A 86 20.50 7.45 -7.29
CA GLU A 86 21.65 8.35 -7.19
C GLU A 86 22.60 7.92 -6.06
N ASP A 87 22.03 7.38 -4.99
CA ASP A 87 22.76 6.77 -3.89
C ASP A 87 22.30 5.31 -3.74
N MET A 88 23.14 4.40 -4.22
CA MET A 88 22.86 2.96 -4.19
C MET A 88 22.89 2.38 -2.77
N SER A 89 23.40 3.09 -1.75
CA SER A 89 23.28 2.66 -0.34
C SER A 89 21.86 2.79 0.22
N LYS A 90 21.00 3.51 -0.50
CA LYS A 90 19.60 3.75 -0.13
C LYS A 90 18.74 3.93 -1.39
N ALA A 91 18.89 3.02 -2.34
CA ALA A 91 18.09 3.05 -3.57
C ALA A 91 16.61 2.98 -3.18
N LYS A 92 15.81 3.93 -3.66
CA LYS A 92 14.43 4.12 -3.24
C LYS A 92 13.46 3.96 -4.39
N LEU A 93 12.66 2.92 -4.34
CA LEU A 93 11.56 2.67 -5.25
C LEU A 93 10.23 3.02 -4.58
N VAL A 94 9.34 3.69 -5.33
CA VAL A 94 7.95 3.91 -4.92
C VAL A 94 7.03 3.35 -5.99
N LEU A 95 6.21 2.37 -5.59
CA LEU A 95 5.21 1.73 -6.44
C LEU A 95 3.81 2.05 -5.95
N ALA A 96 2.85 2.06 -6.87
CA ALA A 96 1.43 2.14 -6.56
C ALA A 96 0.71 0.94 -7.17
N TYR A 97 -0.10 0.29 -6.36
CA TYR A 97 -0.91 -0.88 -6.68
C TYR A 97 -2.37 -0.48 -6.67
N LYS A 98 -3.14 -0.99 -7.63
CA LYS A 98 -4.56 -0.68 -7.73
C LYS A 98 -5.34 -1.27 -6.55
N ASN A 99 -4.97 -2.44 -6.05
CA ASN A 99 -5.57 -3.04 -4.84
C ASN A 99 -4.57 -3.98 -4.11
N MET A 100 -5.02 -4.65 -3.04
CA MET A 100 -4.22 -5.61 -2.27
C MET A 100 -3.89 -6.89 -3.07
N GLU A 101 -4.74 -7.29 -4.01
CA GLU A 101 -4.50 -8.44 -4.88
C GLU A 101 -3.31 -8.16 -5.81
N ASP A 102 -3.25 -6.98 -6.42
CA ASP A 102 -2.13 -6.55 -7.25
C ASP A 102 -0.82 -6.42 -6.43
N PHE A 103 -0.91 -5.93 -5.18
CA PHE A 103 0.22 -5.86 -4.26
C PHE A 103 0.77 -7.25 -3.92
N ASN A 104 -0.12 -8.19 -3.59
CA ASN A 104 0.23 -9.57 -3.28
C ASN A 104 0.82 -10.30 -4.48
N GLY A 105 0.18 -10.20 -5.65
CA GLY A 105 0.63 -10.89 -6.85
C GLY A 105 1.99 -10.39 -7.32
N PHE A 106 2.25 -9.08 -7.25
CA PHE A 106 3.52 -8.53 -7.66
C PHE A 106 4.67 -8.87 -6.70
N ASN A 107 4.39 -8.88 -5.39
CA ASN A 107 5.40 -9.12 -4.36
C ASN A 107 5.46 -10.57 -3.85
N ASN A 108 4.61 -11.46 -4.38
CA ASN A 108 4.43 -12.84 -3.93
C ASN A 108 4.13 -12.95 -2.42
N LEU A 109 3.13 -12.18 -1.97
CA LEU A 109 2.69 -12.09 -0.57
C LEU A 109 1.26 -12.58 -0.37
N GLU A 110 0.86 -12.77 0.88
CA GLU A 110 -0.49 -13.21 1.28
C GLU A 110 -1.13 -12.23 2.30
N CYS A 111 -1.05 -10.93 2.04
CA CYS A 111 -1.76 -9.93 2.85
C CYS A 111 -3.26 -9.93 2.54
N SER A 112 -4.10 -9.43 3.44
CA SER A 112 -5.54 -9.32 3.18
C SER A 112 -6.10 -7.95 3.53
N PHE A 113 -7.12 -7.52 2.79
CA PHE A 113 -7.83 -6.27 3.02
C PHE A 113 -9.33 -6.50 2.79
N ALA A 114 -10.13 -6.38 3.85
CA ALA A 114 -11.56 -6.68 3.81
C ALA A 114 -12.37 -5.63 4.59
N ASP A 115 -13.67 -5.55 4.28
CA ASP A 115 -14.61 -4.90 5.19
C ASP A 115 -14.79 -5.76 6.44
N VAL A 116 -14.96 -5.13 7.60
CA VAL A 116 -15.14 -5.87 8.87
C VAL A 116 -16.34 -6.83 8.82
N ASP A 117 -17.37 -6.49 8.05
CA ASP A 117 -18.58 -7.30 7.87
C ASP A 117 -18.30 -8.63 7.11
N GLU A 118 -17.14 -8.73 6.44
CA GLU A 118 -16.70 -9.93 5.71
C GLU A 118 -15.75 -10.81 6.53
N VAL A 119 -15.32 -10.34 7.71
CA VAL A 119 -14.32 -11.00 8.55
C VAL A 119 -14.99 -11.87 9.61
N LYS A 120 -14.53 -13.11 9.74
CA LYS A 120 -14.99 -14.00 10.81
C LYS A 120 -14.15 -13.77 12.07
N GLU A 121 -14.73 -14.01 13.24
CA GLU A 121 -13.98 -13.92 14.51
C GLU A 121 -12.72 -14.80 14.53
N SER A 122 -12.77 -15.97 13.88
CA SER A 122 -11.62 -16.87 13.74
C SER A 122 -10.45 -16.27 12.94
N ASN A 123 -10.70 -15.25 12.13
CA ASN A 123 -9.64 -14.53 11.39
C ASN A 123 -8.93 -13.50 12.27
N LEU A 124 -9.55 -13.04 13.36
CA LEU A 124 -8.95 -12.10 14.31
C LEU A 124 -8.08 -12.88 15.30
N THR A 125 -6.81 -13.11 14.98
CA THR A 125 -5.86 -13.84 15.84
C THR A 125 -5.12 -12.92 16.81
N GLY A 126 -4.66 -13.50 17.93
CA GLY A 126 -3.96 -12.76 18.98
C GLY A 126 -4.87 -11.93 19.88
N SER A 127 -4.21 -11.07 20.67
CA SER A 127 -4.83 -10.15 21.64
C SER A 127 -4.96 -8.77 21.01
N PHE A 128 -6.09 -8.10 21.17
CA PHE A 128 -6.33 -6.78 20.58
C PHE A 128 -6.36 -5.67 21.62
N LYS A 129 -5.97 -4.46 21.19
CA LYS A 129 -6.17 -3.23 21.95
C LYS A 129 -6.68 -2.09 21.08
N SER A 130 -7.34 -1.14 21.73
CA SER A 130 -7.79 0.13 21.17
C SER A 130 -6.60 1.05 20.93
N ALA A 131 -6.58 1.72 19.77
CA ALA A 131 -5.57 2.73 19.46
C ALA A 131 -5.83 4.07 20.16
N GLU A 132 -7.03 4.30 20.68
CA GLU A 132 -7.38 5.55 21.38
C GLU A 132 -6.78 5.60 22.78
N ASP A 133 -6.83 4.49 23.52
CA ASP A 133 -6.52 4.46 24.95
C ASP A 133 -5.67 3.25 25.39
N ASP A 134 -5.15 2.46 24.44
CA ASP A 134 -4.35 1.25 24.66
C ASP A 134 -5.04 0.17 25.52
N LYS A 135 -6.36 0.26 25.76
CA LYS A 135 -7.09 -0.75 26.51
C LYS A 135 -7.38 -1.99 25.67
N SER A 136 -7.46 -3.14 26.35
CA SER A 136 -7.84 -4.42 25.73
C SER A 136 -9.20 -4.32 25.04
N ALA A 137 -9.30 -4.87 23.84
CA ALA A 137 -10.49 -4.87 23.00
C ALA A 137 -10.94 -6.32 22.71
N LYS A 138 -12.26 -6.57 22.76
CA LYS A 138 -12.82 -7.88 22.44
C LYS A 138 -13.06 -7.98 20.93
N LYS A 139 -12.87 -9.18 20.37
CA LYS A 139 -13.09 -9.44 18.95
C LYS A 139 -14.54 -9.18 18.52
N ALA A 140 -15.51 -9.52 19.37
CA ALA A 140 -16.93 -9.21 19.12
C ALA A 140 -17.17 -7.71 18.92
N ASP A 141 -16.61 -6.86 19.80
CA ASP A 141 -16.74 -5.40 19.70
C ASP A 141 -16.06 -4.85 18.43
N ILE A 142 -14.92 -5.44 18.03
CA ILE A 142 -14.23 -5.10 16.78
C ILE A 142 -15.13 -5.42 15.58
N LEU A 143 -15.76 -6.60 15.55
CA LEU A 143 -16.63 -7.02 14.45
C LEU A 143 -17.91 -6.17 14.33
N GLU A 144 -18.36 -5.52 15.41
CA GLU A 144 -19.49 -4.58 15.38
C GLU A 144 -19.11 -3.16 14.89
N THR A 145 -17.82 -2.91 14.61
CA THR A 145 -17.32 -1.59 14.24
C THR A 145 -17.66 -1.21 12.80
N LYS A 146 -18.88 -0.73 12.58
CA LYS A 146 -19.44 -0.41 11.25
C LYS A 146 -18.48 0.37 10.33
N LYS A 147 -18.34 -0.11 9.09
CA LYS A 147 -17.51 0.48 8.02
C LYS A 147 -16.00 0.47 8.31
N ALA A 148 -15.54 -0.29 9.31
CA ALA A 148 -14.12 -0.50 9.50
C ALA A 148 -13.55 -1.43 8.42
N LYS A 149 -12.28 -1.25 8.12
CA LYS A 149 -11.47 -2.11 7.29
C LYS A 149 -10.55 -2.94 8.17
N VAL A 150 -10.34 -4.19 7.79
CA VAL A 150 -9.40 -5.10 8.43
C VAL A 150 -8.27 -5.37 7.44
N LEU A 151 -7.06 -5.01 7.84
CA LEU A 151 -5.82 -5.25 7.13
C LEU A 151 -5.03 -6.33 7.86
N THR A 152 -4.65 -7.40 7.17
CA THR A 152 -3.74 -8.43 7.67
C THR A 152 -2.43 -8.38 6.91
N VAL A 153 -1.30 -8.31 7.63
CA VAL A 153 0.05 -8.25 7.07
C VAL A 153 0.90 -9.37 7.66
N SER A 154 1.49 -10.20 6.80
CA SER A 154 2.33 -11.34 7.20
C SER A 154 3.80 -10.97 7.40
N GLU A 155 4.26 -9.91 6.74
CA GLU A 155 5.67 -9.51 6.71
C GLU A 155 6.03 -8.52 7.81
N LYS A 156 7.32 -8.45 8.13
CA LYS A 156 7.89 -7.38 8.96
C LYS A 156 8.09 -6.12 8.11
N THR A 157 7.26 -5.11 8.32
CA THR A 157 7.30 -3.85 7.58
C THR A 157 6.69 -2.72 8.39
N ASN A 158 6.86 -1.49 7.91
CA ASN A 158 6.03 -0.39 8.38
C ASN A 158 4.75 -0.30 7.55
N VAL A 159 3.68 0.11 8.20
CA VAL A 159 2.36 0.28 7.62
C VAL A 159 1.86 1.67 7.99
N VAL A 160 1.26 2.36 7.04
CA VAL A 160 0.49 3.57 7.28
C VAL A 160 -0.87 3.40 6.66
N VAL A 161 -1.92 3.49 7.47
CA VAL A 161 -3.30 3.43 7.00
C VAL A 161 -3.81 4.83 6.73
N LYS A 162 -4.49 5.05 5.60
CA LYS A 162 -5.19 6.32 5.32
C LYS A 162 -6.56 6.28 5.96
N GLY A 163 -6.61 6.52 7.26
CA GLY A 163 -7.82 6.53 8.06
C GLY A 163 -7.50 6.70 9.53
N THR A 164 -8.52 6.61 10.37
CA THR A 164 -8.34 6.55 11.82
C THR A 164 -8.04 5.11 12.20
N LEU A 165 -6.86 4.87 12.79
CA LEU A 165 -6.54 3.58 13.40
C LEU A 165 -7.46 3.36 14.61
N LEU A 166 -8.11 2.20 14.68
CA LEU A 166 -9.08 1.87 15.73
C LEU A 166 -8.56 0.78 16.66
N TYR A 167 -8.08 -0.32 16.09
CA TYR A 167 -7.59 -1.46 16.87
C TYR A 167 -6.42 -2.12 16.16
N TYR A 168 -5.61 -2.83 16.93
CA TYR A 168 -4.55 -3.66 16.40
C TYR A 168 -4.21 -4.80 17.36
N ASN A 169 -3.66 -5.89 16.85
CA ASN A 169 -3.25 -7.03 17.67
C ASN A 169 -1.84 -6.87 18.25
N ASP A 170 -1.44 -7.84 19.07
CA ASP A 170 -0.13 -7.92 19.74
C ASP A 170 1.08 -8.09 18.80
N GLN A 171 0.86 -8.23 17.48
CA GLN A 171 1.91 -8.23 16.45
C GLN A 171 2.21 -6.85 15.88
N VAL A 172 1.63 -5.79 16.46
CA VAL A 172 1.74 -4.41 16.00
C VAL A 172 2.23 -3.50 17.12
N THR A 173 3.18 -2.63 16.78
CA THR A 173 3.54 -1.44 17.57
C THR A 173 3.19 -0.18 16.79
N VAL A 174 2.71 0.86 17.47
CA VAL A 174 2.34 2.14 16.84
C VAL A 174 3.19 3.26 17.43
N LYS A 175 3.78 4.08 16.57
CA LYS A 175 4.52 5.29 16.95
C LYS A 175 4.36 6.35 15.87
N ASP A 176 3.93 7.55 16.26
CA ASP A 176 3.82 8.72 15.37
C ASP A 176 3.06 8.40 14.05
N ASP A 177 1.89 7.74 14.18
CA ASP A 177 1.04 7.23 13.08
C ASP A 177 1.68 6.17 12.16
N VAL A 178 2.88 5.70 12.48
CA VAL A 178 3.53 4.57 11.82
C VAL A 178 3.29 3.30 12.62
N ILE A 179 2.71 2.31 11.96
CA ILE A 179 2.49 0.96 12.47
C ILE A 179 3.69 0.12 12.06
N SER A 180 4.34 -0.56 13.00
CA SER A 180 5.40 -1.54 12.70
C SER A 180 4.90 -2.94 13.03
N THR A 181 5.02 -3.86 12.08
CA THR A 181 4.63 -5.27 12.23
C THR A 181 5.83 -6.12 12.65
N THR A 182 5.59 -7.22 13.38
CA THR A 182 6.67 -8.11 13.84
C THR A 182 7.18 -9.06 12.76
N GLY A 183 6.30 -9.46 11.82
CA GLY A 183 6.55 -10.52 10.84
C GLY A 183 6.67 -11.93 11.43
N LYS A 184 6.29 -12.13 12.69
CA LYS A 184 6.32 -13.45 13.35
C LYS A 184 5.01 -14.21 13.17
N GLU A 185 3.92 -13.48 13.30
CA GLU A 185 2.55 -13.91 13.04
C GLU A 185 1.82 -12.76 12.33
N ASN A 186 0.61 -13.02 11.85
CA ASN A 186 -0.20 -12.05 11.15
C ASN A 186 -0.46 -10.80 12.03
N ALA A 187 0.03 -9.67 11.58
CA ALA A 187 -0.33 -8.36 12.10
C ALA A 187 -1.72 -7.97 11.59
N ILE A 188 -2.64 -7.69 12.51
CA ILE A 188 -4.03 -7.34 12.18
C ILE A 188 -4.29 -5.91 12.64
N ILE A 189 -4.68 -5.08 11.68
CA ILE A 189 -4.86 -3.64 11.82
C ILE A 189 -6.28 -3.30 11.40
N ILE A 190 -7.04 -2.65 12.29
CA ILE A 190 -8.42 -2.24 12.03
C ILE A 190 -8.48 -0.72 12.00
N PHE A 191 -9.00 -0.16 10.91
CA PHE A 191 -9.04 1.30 10.69
C PHE A 191 -10.28 1.73 9.92
N LYS A 192 -10.58 3.04 9.93
CA LYS A 192 -11.79 3.58 9.31
C LYS A 192 -11.62 4.91 8.60
#